data_AF-A0AAJ7VZC9-F1
#
_entry.id   AF-A0AAJ7VZC9-F1
#
_cell.length_a   1.000
_cell.length_b   1.000
_cell.length_c   1.000
_cell.angle_alpha   90.00
_cell.angle_beta   90.00
_cell.angle_gamma   90.00
#
_symmetry.space_group_name_H-M   'P 1'
#
loop_
_entity.id
_entity.type
_entity.pdbx_description
1 polymer ?
#
loop_
_entity_poly.entity_id
_entity_poly.type
_entity_poly.pdbx_seq_one_letter_code
_entity_poly.pdbx_strand_id
1 'polypeptide(L)'
;MEICERIERCDAKNYFKSKDFAYLQPKTRQSYAYRKSYRRPMIKLDTETIYKASYRKPDVNFKFIREKSLDKQYSKLPGEIDFSTVHKASFKSQNGKSAEIVQPRTHLGCPGCPMNMKTVYRDSYMNPGLINTATCRPNRDKFIVPMKMESCTTMKKSYEHPGKVCFIKYSKPQESKYCPWITNYETDFRTVVQESYKPVTVVRRKPRGTRPYRTLNIKIDCDTTYGMSYLAPGCFIKKKN
;
A
#
# COMPACT_ATOMS: atom_id res chain seq x y z
N MET A 1 66.99 -43.20 -71.62
CA MET A 1 65.68 -42.64 -71.22
C MET A 1 65.46 -43.02 -69.77
N GLU A 2 65.60 -42.08 -68.83
CA GLU A 2 65.37 -42.36 -67.41
C GLU A 2 63.87 -42.30 -67.11
N ILE A 3 63.33 -43.40 -66.58
CA ILE A 3 61.93 -43.51 -66.16
C ILE A 3 61.83 -42.78 -64.81
N CYS A 4 61.29 -41.55 -64.84
CA CYS A 4 60.91 -40.83 -63.62
C CYS A 4 59.58 -41.38 -63.10
N GLU A 5 59.61 -42.17 -62.03
CA GLU A 5 58.40 -42.55 -61.31
C GLU A 5 57.85 -41.32 -60.57
N ARG A 6 56.61 -40.97 -60.89
CA ARG A 6 55.89 -39.84 -60.29
C ARG A 6 55.28 -40.32 -58.97
N ILE A 7 55.89 -39.94 -57.85
CA ILE A 7 55.45 -40.34 -56.51
C ILE A 7 54.18 -39.56 -56.13
N GLU A 8 53.18 -40.26 -55.58
CA GLU A 8 51.90 -39.66 -55.16
C GLU A 8 52.02 -38.77 -53.92
N ARG A 9 51.07 -37.84 -53.79
CA ARG A 9 51.20 -36.51 -53.18
C ARG A 9 51.23 -36.45 -51.64
N CYS A 10 51.34 -37.58 -50.93
CA CYS A 10 50.89 -37.60 -49.53
C CYS A 10 51.96 -37.27 -48.47
N ASP A 11 53.27 -37.40 -48.73
CA ASP A 11 54.28 -37.27 -47.66
C ASP A 11 55.46 -36.31 -47.95
N ALA A 12 55.22 -35.21 -48.67
CA ALA A 12 56.25 -34.23 -49.07
C ALA A 12 57.16 -33.73 -47.92
N LYS A 13 56.68 -33.72 -46.67
CA LYS A 13 57.42 -33.22 -45.49
C LYS A 13 58.58 -34.12 -45.06
N ASN A 14 58.52 -35.43 -45.32
CA ASN A 14 59.58 -36.37 -44.94
C ASN A 14 60.73 -36.42 -45.97
N TYR A 15 60.44 -36.14 -47.24
CA TYR A 15 61.43 -36.27 -48.32
C TYR A 15 62.50 -35.18 -48.36
N PHE A 16 62.20 -33.97 -47.86
CA PHE A 16 63.23 -32.92 -47.73
C PHE A 16 64.34 -33.28 -46.73
N LYS A 17 64.09 -34.23 -45.81
CA LYS A 17 65.07 -34.69 -44.81
C LYS A 17 65.84 -35.93 -45.24
N SER A 18 65.32 -36.71 -46.19
CA SER A 18 65.98 -37.92 -46.69
C SER A 18 67.08 -37.60 -47.71
N LYS A 19 68.23 -38.25 -47.59
CA LYS A 19 69.37 -38.08 -48.53
C LYS A 19 69.12 -38.70 -49.91
N ASP A 20 68.13 -39.58 -49.99
CA ASP A 20 67.84 -40.44 -51.15
C ASP A 20 67.08 -39.73 -52.27
N PHE A 21 66.61 -38.51 -52.04
CA PHE A 21 65.84 -37.74 -53.02
C PHE A 21 66.50 -36.40 -53.32
N ALA A 22 66.42 -35.98 -54.58
CA ALA A 22 66.84 -34.66 -55.04
C ALA A 22 65.59 -33.87 -55.48
N TYR A 23 65.50 -32.61 -55.06
CA TYR A 23 64.48 -31.70 -55.55
C TYR A 23 64.86 -31.20 -56.94
N LEU A 24 64.02 -31.48 -57.94
CA LEU A 24 64.17 -30.90 -59.27
C LEU A 24 63.29 -29.67 -59.39
N GLN A 25 63.91 -28.49 -59.37
CA GLN A 25 63.22 -27.23 -59.60
C GLN A 25 62.68 -27.19 -61.05
N PRO A 26 61.40 -26.90 -61.26
CA PRO A 26 60.83 -26.79 -62.60
C PRO A 26 61.48 -25.62 -63.32
N LYS A 27 61.59 -25.74 -64.65
CA LYS A 27 62.09 -24.65 -65.50
C LYS A 27 61.29 -23.38 -65.23
N THR A 28 62.00 -22.27 -64.99
CA THR A 28 61.38 -20.97 -64.83
C THR A 28 60.57 -20.65 -66.08
N ARG A 29 59.28 -20.34 -65.92
CA ARG A 29 58.46 -19.88 -67.04
C ARG A 29 59.04 -18.55 -67.51
N GLN A 30 59.37 -18.45 -68.80
CA GLN A 30 59.60 -17.15 -69.42
C GLN A 30 58.32 -16.32 -69.27
N SER A 31 58.48 -15.04 -68.92
CA SER A 31 57.33 -14.16 -68.73
C SER A 31 56.62 -13.96 -70.08
N TYR A 32 55.43 -14.53 -70.20
CA TYR A 32 54.47 -14.21 -71.25
C TYR A 32 53.85 -12.82 -70.99
N ALA A 33 54.70 -11.81 -70.75
CA ALA A 33 54.28 -10.47 -70.43
C ALA A 33 53.67 -9.82 -71.69
N TYR A 34 52.36 -10.01 -71.86
CA TYR A 34 51.60 -9.41 -72.93
C TYR A 34 51.61 -7.89 -72.72
N ARG A 35 52.35 -7.14 -73.55
CA ARG A 35 52.30 -5.66 -73.58
C ARG A 35 50.97 -5.21 -74.18
N LYS A 36 49.88 -5.33 -73.42
CA LYS A 36 48.57 -4.76 -73.76
C LYS A 36 48.52 -3.36 -73.17
N SER A 37 48.30 -2.34 -74.02
CA SER A 37 47.98 -1.00 -73.55
C SER A 37 46.66 -1.06 -72.79
N TYR A 38 46.67 -0.53 -71.56
CA TYR A 38 45.51 -0.56 -70.69
C TYR A 38 44.35 0.21 -71.33
N ARG A 39 43.22 -0.47 -71.54
CA ARG A 39 41.94 0.19 -71.82
C ARG A 39 41.18 0.34 -70.52
N ARG A 40 40.83 1.59 -70.18
CA ARG A 40 40.01 1.89 -68.99
C ARG A 40 38.65 1.17 -69.13
N PRO A 41 38.23 0.37 -68.14
CA PRO A 41 36.94 -0.31 -68.20
C PRO A 41 35.82 0.72 -68.21
N MET A 42 34.86 0.52 -69.11
CA MET A 42 33.66 1.38 -69.25
C MET A 42 32.56 1.01 -68.25
N ILE A 43 32.74 -0.10 -67.52
CA ILE A 43 31.78 -0.62 -66.57
C ILE A 43 31.86 0.22 -65.30
N LYS A 44 30.74 0.83 -64.91
CA LYS A 44 30.61 1.56 -63.65
C LYS A 44 30.74 0.54 -62.52
N LEU A 45 31.72 0.74 -61.64
CA LEU A 45 31.87 -0.06 -60.43
C LEU A 45 30.72 0.26 -59.49
N ASP A 46 30.10 -0.78 -58.92
CA ASP A 46 29.11 -0.61 -57.86
C ASP A 46 29.76 0.12 -56.70
N THR A 47 29.37 1.38 -56.50
CA THR A 47 29.93 2.26 -55.47
C THR A 47 29.44 1.92 -54.06
N GLU A 48 28.49 1.00 -53.96
CA GLU A 48 27.99 0.51 -52.69
C GLU A 48 28.83 -0.68 -52.24
N THR A 49 29.74 -0.42 -51.31
CA THR A 49 30.42 -1.50 -50.62
C THR A 49 29.42 -2.28 -49.77
N ILE A 50 29.68 -3.57 -49.57
CA ILE A 50 28.88 -4.43 -48.67
C ILE A 50 28.73 -3.76 -47.29
N TYR A 51 29.79 -3.11 -46.80
CA TYR A 51 29.76 -2.34 -45.57
C TYR A 51 28.68 -1.24 -45.58
N LYS A 52 28.58 -0.46 -46.67
CA LYS A 52 27.59 0.62 -46.81
C LYS A 52 26.16 0.08 -46.91
N ALA A 53 25.98 -1.13 -47.46
CA ALA A 53 24.69 -1.81 -47.49
C ALA A 53 24.31 -2.39 -46.11
N SER A 54 25.27 -2.94 -45.36
CA SER A 54 25.04 -3.55 -44.05
C SER A 54 24.81 -2.53 -42.92
N TYR A 55 25.41 -1.34 -43.02
CA TYR A 55 25.31 -0.29 -42.00
C TYR A 55 24.50 0.92 -42.51
N ARG A 56 23.37 0.67 -43.18
CA ARG A 56 22.38 1.75 -43.40
C ARG A 56 21.83 2.17 -42.04
N LYS A 57 21.82 3.48 -41.76
CA LYS A 57 21.18 4.01 -40.54
C LYS A 57 19.74 3.51 -40.55
N PRO A 58 19.31 2.71 -39.56
CA PRO A 58 17.90 2.37 -39.47
C PRO A 58 17.15 3.67 -39.28
N ASP A 59 16.08 3.90 -40.04
CA ASP A 59 15.21 5.05 -39.82
C ASP A 59 14.70 4.97 -38.39
N VAL A 60 15.25 5.80 -37.50
CA VAL A 60 14.88 5.85 -36.08
C VAL A 60 13.57 6.63 -35.94
N ASN A 61 12.56 6.20 -36.69
CA ASN A 61 11.15 6.50 -36.43
C ASN A 61 10.46 5.25 -35.89
N PHE A 62 11.18 4.47 -35.07
CA PHE A 62 10.52 3.61 -34.08
C PHE A 62 9.90 4.53 -33.04
N LYS A 63 8.75 5.13 -33.37
CA LYS A 63 7.75 5.35 -32.34
C LYS A 63 7.56 3.97 -31.74
N PHE A 64 8.01 3.79 -30.50
CA PHE A 64 7.52 2.71 -29.67
C PHE A 64 6.01 2.92 -29.59
N ILE A 65 5.29 2.39 -30.57
CA ILE A 65 3.93 1.95 -30.38
C ILE A 65 4.14 0.88 -29.33
N ARG A 66 4.04 1.28 -28.05
CA ARG A 66 3.72 0.33 -27.00
C ARG A 66 2.55 -0.41 -27.62
N GLU A 67 2.74 -1.68 -27.96
CA GLU A 67 1.61 -2.57 -28.17
C GLU A 67 0.73 -2.25 -26.97
N LYS A 68 -0.40 -1.57 -27.23
CA LYS A 68 -1.45 -1.49 -26.23
C LYS A 68 -1.61 -2.95 -25.87
N SER A 69 -1.29 -3.29 -24.62
CA SER A 69 -1.53 -4.61 -24.11
C SER A 69 -2.86 -5.01 -24.69
N LEU A 70 -2.89 -6.10 -25.46
CA LEU A 70 -4.14 -6.76 -25.75
C LEU A 70 -4.63 -7.14 -24.36
N ASP A 71 -5.32 -6.20 -23.71
CA ASP A 71 -6.05 -6.39 -22.50
C ASP A 71 -6.94 -7.55 -22.89
N LYS A 72 -6.58 -8.73 -22.37
CA LYS A 72 -7.34 -9.94 -22.56
C LYS A 72 -8.72 -9.57 -22.07
N GLN A 73 -9.61 -9.23 -23.00
CA GLN A 73 -11.01 -9.07 -22.72
C GLN A 73 -11.48 -10.48 -22.43
N TYR A 74 -11.32 -10.88 -21.18
CA TYR A 74 -12.02 -12.03 -20.64
C TYR A 74 -13.48 -11.74 -20.94
N SER A 75 -14.06 -12.50 -21.88
CA SER A 75 -15.48 -12.49 -22.14
C SER A 75 -16.15 -12.70 -20.78
N LYS A 76 -16.80 -11.65 -20.26
CA LYS A 76 -17.58 -11.77 -19.03
C LYS A 76 -18.53 -12.92 -19.26
N LEU A 77 -18.37 -14.00 -18.48
CA LEU A 77 -19.31 -15.11 -18.51
C LEU A 77 -20.70 -14.52 -18.26
N PRO A 78 -21.73 -14.91 -19.04
CA PRO A 78 -23.07 -14.40 -18.83
C PRO A 78 -23.60 -14.97 -17.51
N GLY A 79 -23.52 -14.14 -16.47
CA GLY A 79 -24.00 -14.41 -15.14
C GLY A 79 -24.12 -13.08 -14.43
N GLU A 80 -25.33 -12.58 -14.31
CA GLU A 80 -25.61 -11.40 -13.51
C GLU A 80 -25.51 -11.81 -12.04
N ILE A 81 -24.35 -11.56 -11.43
CA ILE A 81 -24.13 -11.85 -10.02
C ILE A 81 -24.63 -10.62 -9.26
N ASP A 82 -25.67 -10.82 -8.46
CA ASP A 82 -26.18 -9.79 -7.56
C ASP A 82 -25.14 -9.52 -6.46
N PHE A 83 -24.36 -8.46 -6.63
CA PHE A 83 -23.42 -7.96 -5.63
C PHE A 83 -24.10 -7.14 -4.51
N SER A 84 -25.44 -7.21 -4.41
CA SER A 84 -26.16 -6.57 -3.32
C SER A 84 -26.01 -7.39 -2.05
N THR A 85 -25.21 -6.88 -1.13
CA THR A 85 -25.10 -7.47 0.22
C THR A 85 -26.33 -7.10 1.04
N VAL A 86 -26.68 -7.93 2.02
CA VAL A 86 -27.78 -7.67 2.98
C VAL A 86 -27.64 -6.28 3.61
N HIS A 87 -26.41 -5.86 3.91
CA HIS A 87 -26.14 -4.52 4.42
C HIS A 87 -26.54 -3.41 3.44
N LYS A 88 -26.21 -3.51 2.15
CA LYS A 88 -26.62 -2.51 1.14
C LYS A 88 -28.14 -2.47 0.94
N ALA A 89 -28.81 -3.62 1.07
CA ALA A 89 -30.25 -3.70 0.96
C ALA A 89 -30.95 -3.06 2.17
N SER A 90 -30.44 -3.31 3.38
CA SER A 90 -31.06 -2.88 4.63
C SER A 90 -30.77 -1.42 4.99
N PHE A 91 -29.57 -0.92 4.72
CA PHE A 91 -29.15 0.44 5.08
C PHE A 91 -29.19 1.36 3.86
N LYS A 92 -30.40 1.71 3.43
CA LYS A 92 -30.60 2.78 2.45
C LYS A 92 -30.77 4.09 3.20
N SER A 93 -30.21 5.18 2.65
CA SER A 93 -30.45 6.52 3.16
C SER A 93 -31.94 6.81 3.13
N GLN A 94 -32.60 6.77 4.30
CA GLN A 94 -33.97 7.22 4.41
C GLN A 94 -33.94 8.75 4.30
N ASN A 95 -34.62 9.28 3.29
CA ASN A 95 -34.93 10.69 3.24
C ASN A 95 -35.90 10.97 4.38
N GLY A 96 -35.34 11.36 5.54
CA GLY A 96 -36.13 11.78 6.68
C GLY A 96 -37.08 12.89 6.27
N LYS A 97 -38.35 12.79 6.67
CA LYS A 97 -39.28 13.91 6.50
C LYS A 97 -38.74 15.07 7.33
N SER A 98 -38.58 16.24 6.72
CA SER A 98 -38.20 17.45 7.44
C SER A 98 -39.19 17.69 8.57
N ALA A 99 -38.70 17.86 9.79
CA ALA A 99 -39.55 18.15 10.94
C ALA A 99 -40.40 19.39 10.63
N GLU A 100 -41.70 19.31 10.87
CA GLU A 100 -42.60 20.46 10.71
C GLU A 100 -42.15 21.58 11.65
N ILE A 101 -42.00 22.77 11.10
CA ILE A 101 -41.58 23.95 11.87
C ILE A 101 -42.73 24.33 12.79
N VAL A 102 -42.61 24.01 14.09
CA VAL A 102 -43.53 24.47 15.12
C VAL A 102 -43.30 25.97 15.32
N GLN A 103 -44.23 26.80 14.82
CA GLN A 103 -44.16 28.23 15.06
C GLN A 103 -44.38 28.52 16.56
N PRO A 104 -43.49 29.29 17.22
CA PRO A 104 -43.67 29.63 18.62
C PRO A 104 -44.90 30.53 18.77
N ARG A 105 -45.83 30.15 19.67
CA ARG A 105 -46.99 30.99 20.01
C ARG A 105 -46.51 32.32 20.59
N THR A 106 -46.85 33.43 19.92
CA THR A 106 -46.38 34.78 20.26
C THR A 106 -47.11 35.44 21.43
N HIS A 107 -48.11 34.79 22.04
CA HIS A 107 -48.92 35.39 23.09
C HIS A 107 -49.08 34.45 24.29
N LEU A 108 -48.08 34.46 25.18
CA LEU A 108 -48.17 33.91 26.54
C LEU A 108 -48.53 35.01 27.57
N GLY A 109 -49.38 35.96 27.19
CA GLY A 109 -49.93 36.92 28.15
C GLY A 109 -50.93 36.21 29.05
N CYS A 110 -50.81 36.36 30.37
CA CYS A 110 -51.84 35.97 31.33
C CYS A 110 -52.71 37.21 31.62
N PRO A 111 -53.85 37.42 30.93
CA PRO A 111 -54.70 38.57 31.18
C PRO A 111 -55.53 38.26 32.43
N GLY A 112 -55.12 38.77 33.59
CA GLY A 112 -55.93 38.53 34.79
C GLY A 112 -55.33 38.83 36.15
N CYS A 113 -54.14 39.41 36.25
CA CYS A 113 -53.64 39.88 37.56
C CYS A 113 -54.04 41.35 37.76
N PRO A 114 -55.16 41.67 38.44
CA PRO A 114 -55.47 43.04 38.80
C PRO A 114 -54.37 43.56 39.73
N MET A 115 -53.74 44.66 39.35
CA MET A 115 -52.71 45.30 40.17
C MET A 115 -53.38 45.90 41.42
N ASN A 116 -53.09 45.34 42.59
CA ASN A 116 -53.63 45.86 43.85
C ASN A 116 -52.90 47.16 44.21
N MET A 117 -53.43 48.32 43.80
CA MET A 117 -52.87 49.65 44.05
C MET A 117 -53.20 50.19 45.45
N LYS A 118 -53.42 49.33 46.45
CA LYS A 118 -53.60 49.76 47.84
C LYS A 118 -52.26 49.80 48.55
N THR A 119 -51.88 50.99 49.00
CA THR A 119 -50.71 51.19 49.86
C THR A 119 -51.08 50.95 51.32
N VAL A 120 -50.14 50.44 52.12
CA VAL A 120 -50.31 50.23 53.58
C VAL A 120 -50.88 51.45 54.29
N TYR A 121 -50.50 52.66 53.87
CA TYR A 121 -51.03 53.92 54.40
C TYR A 121 -52.55 54.04 54.26
N ARG A 122 -53.09 53.69 53.08
CA ARG A 122 -54.53 53.74 52.82
C ARG A 122 -55.31 52.75 53.69
N ASP A 123 -54.75 51.58 53.95
CA ASP A 123 -55.43 50.57 54.79
C ASP A 123 -55.28 50.88 56.28
N SER A 124 -54.19 51.54 56.69
CA SER A 124 -53.86 51.77 58.11
C SER A 124 -54.51 53.02 58.70
N TYR A 125 -54.76 54.06 57.89
CA TYR A 125 -55.27 55.35 58.36
C TYR A 125 -56.72 55.59 57.91
N MET A 126 -57.60 54.63 58.18
CA MET A 126 -59.04 54.81 58.02
C MET A 126 -59.61 55.53 59.25
N ASN A 127 -60.49 56.51 59.05
CA ASN A 127 -61.12 57.25 60.14
C ASN A 127 -62.02 56.29 60.95
N PRO A 128 -61.71 56.00 62.24
CA PRO A 128 -62.44 55.00 63.02
C PRO A 128 -63.84 55.46 63.46
N GLY A 129 -64.28 56.66 63.09
CA GLY A 129 -65.55 57.24 63.51
C GLY A 129 -65.52 57.80 64.93
N LEU A 130 -66.62 58.43 65.37
CA LEU A 130 -66.74 58.95 66.73
C LEU A 130 -66.94 57.82 67.72
N ILE A 131 -66.01 57.68 68.67
CA ILE A 131 -66.07 56.72 69.77
C ILE A 131 -66.72 57.42 70.97
N ASN A 132 -67.93 56.99 71.35
CA ASN A 132 -68.57 57.44 72.58
C ASN A 132 -67.96 56.71 73.78
N THR A 133 -67.02 57.35 74.48
CA THR A 133 -66.42 56.78 75.68
C THR A 133 -67.29 57.05 76.91
N ALA A 134 -67.86 55.99 77.50
CA ALA A 134 -68.47 56.07 78.82
C ALA A 134 -67.37 56.12 79.89
N THR A 135 -67.39 57.15 80.75
CA THR A 135 -66.39 57.31 81.81
C THR A 135 -66.68 56.36 82.98
N CYS A 136 -65.83 55.34 83.17
CA CYS A 136 -65.88 54.43 84.32
C CYS A 136 -64.99 54.95 85.45
N ARG A 137 -65.56 55.15 86.65
CA ARG A 137 -64.81 55.55 87.85
C ARG A 137 -64.19 54.29 88.49
N PRO A 138 -62.86 54.22 88.71
CA PRO A 138 -62.24 53.00 89.23
C PRO A 138 -62.56 52.80 90.72
N ASN A 139 -63.07 51.62 91.05
CA ASN A 139 -63.24 51.16 92.43
C ASN A 139 -61.86 50.86 93.03
N ARG A 140 -61.47 51.62 94.05
CA ARG A 140 -60.34 51.27 94.90
C ARG A 140 -60.85 50.29 95.94
N ASP A 141 -60.42 49.03 95.87
CA ASP A 141 -59.99 48.24 97.02
C ASP A 141 -59.76 46.77 96.64
N LYS A 142 -58.50 46.33 96.78
CA LYS A 142 -58.05 45.21 97.63
C LYS A 142 -56.62 44.80 97.25
N PHE A 143 -55.77 44.74 98.27
CA PHE A 143 -54.36 44.31 98.21
C PHE A 143 -54.28 42.86 97.67
N ILE A 144 -53.50 42.65 96.62
CA ILE A 144 -53.18 41.33 96.05
C ILE A 144 -51.85 40.87 96.67
N VAL A 145 -51.83 39.68 97.24
CA VAL A 145 -50.63 39.04 97.80
C VAL A 145 -49.65 38.67 96.68
N PRO A 146 -48.32 38.91 96.81
CA PRO A 146 -47.38 38.64 95.72
C PRO A 146 -47.18 37.14 95.50
N MET A 147 -47.62 36.65 94.35
CA MET A 147 -47.36 35.30 93.85
C MET A 147 -45.89 35.20 93.40
N LYS A 148 -45.19 34.13 93.80
CA LYS A 148 -43.76 33.95 93.45
C LYS A 148 -43.60 33.77 91.94
N MET A 149 -42.71 34.57 91.35
CA MET A 149 -42.38 34.54 89.93
C MET A 149 -41.61 33.25 89.59
N GLU A 150 -42.05 32.51 88.58
CA GLU A 150 -41.32 31.35 88.07
C GLU A 150 -39.95 31.79 87.53
N SER A 151 -38.86 31.36 88.16
CA SER A 151 -37.49 31.78 87.85
C SER A 151 -36.80 30.93 86.76
N CYS A 152 -37.57 30.15 86.00
CA CYS A 152 -37.02 29.33 84.91
C CYS A 152 -37.12 30.08 83.58
N THR A 153 -35.98 30.53 83.06
CA THR A 153 -35.91 31.17 81.74
C THR A 153 -36.15 30.14 80.63
N THR A 154 -36.75 30.57 79.52
CA THR A 154 -36.95 29.75 78.30
C THR A 154 -35.65 29.12 77.84
N MET A 155 -34.54 29.85 77.93
CA MET A 155 -33.20 29.34 77.61
C MET A 155 -32.84 28.08 78.39
N LYS A 156 -33.13 28.03 79.70
CA LYS A 156 -32.80 26.87 80.54
C LYS A 156 -33.63 25.64 80.17
N LYS A 157 -34.88 25.83 79.72
CA LYS A 157 -35.76 24.74 79.26
C LYS A 157 -35.43 24.29 77.83
N SER A 158 -34.95 25.20 76.97
CA SER A 158 -34.73 24.91 75.56
C SER A 158 -33.38 24.24 75.26
N TYR A 159 -32.36 24.43 76.11
CA TYR A 159 -31.00 23.94 75.88
C TYR A 159 -30.55 22.92 76.92
N GLU A 160 -31.43 21.99 77.29
CA GLU A 160 -31.05 20.84 78.11
C GLU A 160 -30.31 19.81 77.24
N HIS A 161 -29.20 19.26 77.74
CA HIS A 161 -28.31 18.42 76.94
C HIS A 161 -29.03 17.12 76.52
N PRO A 162 -29.16 16.81 75.21
CA PRO A 162 -29.91 15.64 74.75
C PRO A 162 -29.11 14.35 74.91
N GLY A 163 -28.85 13.95 76.16
CA GLY A 163 -28.34 12.63 76.53
C GLY A 163 -27.19 12.06 75.70
N LYS A 164 -27.11 10.73 75.62
CA LYS A 164 -26.09 10.00 74.84
C LYS A 164 -26.47 10.02 73.35
N VAL A 165 -25.73 10.76 72.55
CA VAL A 165 -25.89 10.79 71.09
C VAL A 165 -25.37 9.48 70.48
N CYS A 166 -26.22 8.77 69.75
CA CYS A 166 -25.81 7.55 69.03
C CYS A 166 -24.89 7.93 67.86
N PHE A 167 -23.67 7.41 67.85
CA PHE A 167 -22.77 7.54 66.71
C PHE A 167 -23.31 6.72 65.54
N ILE A 168 -23.71 7.40 64.46
CA ILE A 168 -24.11 6.76 63.20
C ILE A 168 -22.87 6.11 62.61
N LYS A 169 -22.82 4.77 62.60
CA LYS A 169 -21.79 4.02 61.88
C LYS A 169 -22.14 4.03 60.40
N TYR A 170 -21.40 4.81 59.61
CA TYR A 170 -21.46 4.70 58.15
C TYR A 170 -20.90 3.33 57.75
N SER A 171 -21.75 2.38 57.35
CA SER A 171 -21.26 1.18 56.66
C SER A 171 -20.82 1.63 55.27
N LYS A 172 -19.54 1.41 54.95
CA LYS A 172 -19.10 1.55 53.56
C LYS A 172 -19.88 0.51 52.75
N PRO A 173 -20.47 0.87 51.59
CA PRO A 173 -21.04 -0.13 50.71
C PRO A 173 -19.92 -1.13 50.39
N GLN A 174 -20.18 -2.42 50.58
CA GLN A 174 -19.27 -3.46 50.10
C GLN A 174 -19.09 -3.21 48.61
N GLU A 175 -17.83 -3.08 48.18
CA GLU A 175 -17.48 -2.93 46.77
C GLU A 175 -18.27 -3.97 45.99
N SER A 176 -19.27 -3.53 45.21
CA SER A 176 -19.99 -4.42 44.34
C SER A 176 -18.94 -4.98 43.41
N LYS A 177 -18.59 -6.26 43.59
CA LYS A 177 -17.66 -6.99 42.74
C LYS A 177 -18.03 -6.62 41.32
N TYR A 178 -17.15 -5.82 40.69
CA TYR A 178 -17.35 -5.32 39.36
C TYR A 178 -17.56 -6.56 38.49
N CYS A 179 -18.80 -6.81 38.11
CA CYS A 179 -19.14 -7.78 37.09
C CYS A 179 -19.06 -6.98 35.80
N PRO A 180 -17.91 -6.95 35.08
CA PRO A 180 -17.98 -6.54 33.70
C PRO A 180 -19.00 -7.47 33.07
N TRP A 181 -19.87 -6.90 32.24
CA TRP A 181 -20.86 -7.61 31.45
C TRP A 181 -20.12 -8.54 30.50
N ILE A 182 -19.62 -9.66 31.03
CA ILE A 182 -19.00 -10.74 30.27
C ILE A 182 -20.19 -11.41 29.62
N THR A 183 -20.60 -10.85 28.49
CA THR A 183 -21.39 -11.59 27.55
C THR A 183 -20.55 -12.80 27.15
N ASN A 184 -21.09 -14.01 27.20
CA ASN A 184 -20.42 -15.27 26.85
C ASN A 184 -20.03 -15.35 25.35
N TYR A 185 -20.01 -14.23 24.64
CA TYR A 185 -19.56 -14.16 23.27
C TYR A 185 -18.05 -14.04 23.27
N GLU A 186 -17.38 -15.04 22.69
CA GLU A 186 -15.99 -14.90 22.29
C GLU A 186 -15.92 -13.73 21.30
N THR A 187 -15.44 -12.59 21.79
CA THR A 187 -15.23 -11.41 20.96
C THR A 187 -14.12 -11.72 19.97
N ASP A 188 -14.50 -11.89 18.70
CA ASP A 188 -13.59 -12.01 17.56
C ASP A 188 -12.90 -10.66 17.30
N PHE A 189 -11.94 -10.29 18.15
CA PHE A 189 -11.12 -9.08 17.99
C PHE A 189 -10.07 -9.18 16.86
N ARG A 190 -10.26 -10.10 15.91
CA ARG A 190 -9.32 -10.29 14.81
C ARG A 190 -9.51 -9.18 13.80
N THR A 191 -8.43 -8.44 13.55
CA THR A 191 -8.45 -7.39 12.54
C THR A 191 -8.28 -7.99 11.15
N VAL A 192 -8.86 -7.36 10.12
CA VAL A 192 -8.69 -7.76 8.71
C VAL A 192 -7.22 -7.92 8.33
N VAL A 193 -6.33 -7.13 8.94
CA VAL A 193 -4.88 -7.22 8.77
C VAL A 193 -4.32 -8.55 9.31
N GLN A 194 -4.68 -8.95 10.53
CA GLN A 194 -4.23 -10.24 11.10
C GLN A 194 -4.72 -11.44 10.28
N GLU A 195 -5.89 -11.33 9.66
CA GLU A 195 -6.42 -12.41 8.83
C GLU A 195 -5.80 -12.45 7.43
N SER A 196 -5.50 -11.29 6.86
CA SER A 196 -4.95 -11.15 5.50
C SER A 196 -3.46 -11.48 5.44
N TYR A 197 -2.70 -11.15 6.49
CA TYR A 197 -1.25 -11.32 6.53
C TYR A 197 -0.84 -12.51 7.39
N LYS A 198 -1.12 -13.72 6.91
CA LYS A 198 -0.59 -14.96 7.51
C LYS A 198 0.78 -15.29 6.91
N PRO A 199 1.72 -15.83 7.70
CA PRO A 199 3.04 -16.17 7.19
C PRO A 199 2.91 -17.24 6.10
N VAL A 200 3.24 -16.87 4.87
CA VAL A 200 3.28 -17.80 3.73
C VAL A 200 4.61 -18.53 3.78
N THR A 201 4.57 -19.86 3.83
CA THR A 201 5.78 -20.67 3.69
C THR A 201 6.30 -20.54 2.27
N VAL A 202 7.44 -19.85 2.11
CA VAL A 202 8.09 -19.73 0.81
C VAL A 202 8.66 -21.08 0.40
N VAL A 203 8.05 -21.70 -0.61
CA VAL A 203 8.59 -22.94 -1.21
C VAL A 203 9.93 -22.61 -1.84
N ARG A 204 11.02 -23.10 -1.24
CA ARG A 204 12.37 -22.93 -1.79
C ARG A 204 12.44 -23.58 -3.17
N ARG A 205 12.58 -22.78 -4.21
CA ARG A 205 12.81 -23.28 -5.58
C ARG A 205 14.16 -24.00 -5.60
N LYS A 206 14.18 -25.25 -6.06
CA LYS A 206 15.45 -25.96 -6.29
C LYS A 206 16.26 -25.18 -7.33
N PRO A 207 17.58 -24.99 -7.12
CA PRO A 207 18.43 -24.39 -8.13
C PRO A 207 18.33 -25.23 -9.42
N ARG A 208 18.25 -24.55 -10.58
CA ARG A 208 18.24 -25.25 -11.87
C ARG A 208 19.53 -26.06 -11.96
N GLY A 209 19.41 -27.37 -12.12
CA GLY A 209 20.56 -28.27 -12.21
C GLY A 209 21.50 -27.82 -13.33
N THR A 210 22.80 -27.78 -13.02
CA THR A 210 23.86 -27.52 -14.00
C THR A 210 23.80 -28.62 -15.05
N ARG A 211 23.60 -28.25 -16.33
CA ARG A 211 23.67 -29.24 -17.41
C ARG A 211 25.10 -29.78 -17.47
N PRO A 212 25.32 -31.11 -17.52
CA PRO A 212 26.67 -31.64 -17.70
C PRO A 212 27.23 -31.13 -19.02
N TYR A 213 28.46 -30.62 -18.98
CA TYR A 213 29.17 -30.18 -20.18
C TYR A 213 29.37 -31.39 -21.10
N ARG A 214 28.73 -31.39 -22.27
CA ARG A 214 29.01 -32.41 -23.29
C ARG A 214 30.28 -32.00 -24.02
N THR A 215 31.37 -32.72 -23.78
CA THR A 215 32.57 -32.60 -24.60
C THR A 215 32.24 -33.13 -26.00
N LEU A 216 32.20 -32.23 -26.97
CA LEU A 216 32.05 -32.60 -28.37
C LEU A 216 33.39 -33.21 -28.82
N ASN A 217 33.45 -34.54 -28.93
CA ASN A 217 34.57 -35.26 -29.54
C ASN A 217 34.52 -35.12 -31.07
N ILE A 218 34.50 -33.88 -31.56
CA ILE A 218 34.57 -33.60 -32.99
C ILE A 218 36.05 -33.41 -33.33
N LYS A 219 36.57 -34.23 -34.25
CA LYS A 219 37.89 -34.02 -34.82
C LYS A 219 37.83 -32.74 -35.65
N ILE A 220 38.57 -31.72 -35.23
CA ILE A 220 38.73 -30.49 -36.01
C ILE A 220 39.84 -30.76 -37.00
N ASP A 221 39.58 -30.54 -38.29
CA ASP A 221 40.62 -30.64 -39.31
C ASP A 221 41.66 -29.54 -39.08
N CYS A 222 42.93 -29.94 -38.92
CA CYS A 222 44.05 -29.03 -38.68
C CYS A 222 44.64 -28.46 -39.99
N ASP A 223 43.97 -28.69 -41.12
CA ASP A 223 44.43 -28.27 -42.43
C ASP A 223 44.21 -26.78 -42.61
N THR A 224 45.31 -26.02 -42.46
CA THR A 224 45.30 -24.59 -42.74
C THR A 224 45.33 -24.37 -44.25
N THR A 225 44.61 -23.35 -44.73
CA THR A 225 44.66 -22.90 -46.13
C THR A 225 46.10 -22.66 -46.58
N TYR A 226 46.93 -22.08 -45.72
CA TYR A 226 48.36 -21.88 -45.95
C TYR A 226 49.12 -23.21 -46.16
N GLY A 227 48.85 -24.21 -45.32
CA GLY A 227 49.47 -25.54 -45.43
C GLY A 227 49.10 -26.28 -46.72
N MET A 228 47.89 -26.01 -47.25
CA MET A 228 47.41 -26.61 -48.50
C MET A 228 47.84 -25.84 -49.75
N SER A 229 47.98 -24.51 -49.67
CA SER A 229 48.20 -23.65 -50.84
C SER A 229 49.67 -23.54 -51.26
N TYR A 230 50.61 -23.63 -50.32
CA TYR A 230 52.05 -23.42 -50.58
C TYR A 230 52.83 -24.73 -50.61
N LEU A 231 52.47 -25.64 -51.51
CA LEU A 231 53.29 -26.81 -51.83
C LEU A 231 54.49 -26.37 -52.68
N ALA A 232 55.68 -26.93 -52.42
CA ALA A 232 56.88 -26.62 -53.19
C ALA A 232 56.65 -26.98 -54.68
N PRO A 233 56.77 -26.00 -55.60
CA PRO A 233 56.51 -26.26 -57.01
C PRO A 233 57.67 -27.04 -57.62
N GLY A 234 57.56 -28.37 -57.75
CA GLY A 234 58.58 -29.22 -58.35
C GLY A 234 58.30 -30.72 -58.19
N CYS A 235 59.22 -31.56 -58.64
CA CYS A 235 59.17 -33.02 -58.47
C CYS A 235 60.40 -33.50 -57.71
N PHE A 236 60.22 -34.46 -56.82
CA PHE A 236 61.34 -35.18 -56.19
C PHE A 236 61.74 -36.36 -57.07
N ILE A 237 63.03 -36.51 -57.31
CA ILE A 237 63.60 -37.64 -58.05
C ILE A 237 64.47 -38.44 -57.08
N LYS A 238 64.30 -39.76 -57.08
CA LYS A 238 65.15 -40.66 -56.28
C LYS A 238 66.56 -40.69 -56.89
N LYS A 239 67.58 -40.42 -56.09
CA LYS A 239 68.98 -40.55 -56.52
C LYS A 239 69.28 -42.04 -56.74
N LYS A 240 69.87 -42.40 -57.87
CA LYS A 240 70.49 -43.71 -58.04
C LYS A 240 71.80 -43.71 -57.23
N ASN A 241 71.98 -44.73 -56.39
CA ASN A 241 73.26 -44.99 -55.73
C ASN A 241 74.31 -45.40 -56.75
#